data_AF-A0A811VCU3-F1
#
_entry.id   AF-A0A811VCU3-F1
#
_cell.length_a   1.000
_cell.length_b   1.000
_cell.length_c   1.000
_cell.angle_alpha   90.00
_cell.angle_beta   90.00
_cell.angle_gamma   90.00
#
_symmetry.space_group_name_H-M   'P 1'
#
loop_
_entity.id
_entity.type
_entity.pdbx_description
1 polymer ?
#
loop_
_entity_poly.entity_id
_entity_poly.type
_entity_poly.pdbx_seq_one_letter_code
_entity_poly.pdbx_strand_id
1 'polypeptide(L)'
;MAMSKVIRVLEKSIPPSPYSVLLEHRNKSDSILFESHAVALLTNQETDVIRKQYVKLCDAYGCLGVLQLNAGESTVLFLVLVTGCVSMGKICDIEVFRITQTQFVALQNATPNEDKISECRKLLNSGTFYFAHSNTSMSSCLQKFDITLCAQRRQKISETDNRFFWNRMMHIHMLRFGVDCHSWLLKAMCGYVEVRTVYIGAKQARAAIISRLSCERAGTRFNVRGTNDEGHVANFVETEQVIYVDSDVTSYIQTRGSVPLFWEQPGVQVGSHKVKLSRGLRLQLLHSTDI
;
A
#
# COMPACT_ATOMS: atom_id res chain seq x y z
N MET A 1 12.64 16.98 8.23
CA MET A 1 12.73 16.30 9.54
C MET A 1 12.70 14.81 9.26
N ALA A 2 13.51 14.00 9.93
CA ALA A 2 13.42 12.55 9.76
C ALA A 2 12.07 12.06 10.32
N MET A 3 11.37 11.20 9.57
CA MET A 3 10.17 10.52 10.06
C MET A 3 10.53 9.78 11.35
N SER A 4 9.66 9.82 12.36
CA SER A 4 9.87 9.07 13.60
C SER A 4 9.10 7.75 13.57
N LYS A 5 9.61 6.74 14.28
CA LYS A 5 8.87 5.49 14.47
C LYS A 5 7.71 5.74 15.42
N VAL A 6 6.49 5.84 14.90
CA VAL A 6 5.28 6.16 15.67
C VAL A 6 4.52 4.94 16.16
N ILE A 7 4.80 3.76 15.62
CA ILE A 7 4.16 2.51 16.02
C ILE A 7 5.08 1.72 16.94
N ARG A 8 4.50 1.15 18.00
CA ARG A 8 5.13 0.17 18.88
C ARG A 8 4.29 -1.10 18.91
N VAL A 9 4.95 -2.24 18.78
CA VAL A 9 4.30 -3.56 18.85
C VAL A 9 4.83 -4.32 20.05
N LEU A 10 3.91 -4.86 20.84
CA LEU A 10 4.21 -5.71 21.99
C LEU A 10 3.52 -7.06 21.84
N GLU A 11 4.10 -8.08 22.45
CA GLU A 11 3.65 -9.46 22.37
C GLU A 11 3.47 -10.03 23.78
N LYS A 12 2.42 -10.85 23.93
CA LYS A 12 2.17 -11.66 25.10
C LYS A 12 2.14 -13.12 24.67
N SER A 13 3.14 -13.88 25.10
CA SER A 13 3.36 -15.28 24.73
C SER A 13 3.39 -16.24 25.92
N ILE A 14 3.08 -15.77 27.14
CA ILE A 14 3.19 -16.56 28.37
C ILE A 14 1.98 -17.48 28.54
N PRO A 15 2.13 -18.81 28.49
CA PRO A 15 1.04 -19.74 28.83
C PRO A 15 0.66 -19.61 30.32
N PRO A 16 -0.62 -19.80 30.70
CA PRO A 16 -1.72 -20.39 29.93
C PRO A 16 -2.55 -19.38 29.13
N SER A 17 -2.14 -18.11 29.08
CA SER A 17 -2.91 -17.08 28.38
C SER A 17 -2.85 -17.23 26.85
N PRO A 18 -3.92 -16.85 26.12
CA PRO A 18 -3.89 -16.87 24.67
C PRO A 18 -2.80 -15.92 24.14
N TYR A 19 -2.22 -16.30 23.01
CA TYR A 19 -1.27 -15.45 22.31
C TYR A 19 -1.95 -14.16 21.86
N SER A 20 -1.34 -13.02 22.19
CA SER A 20 -1.85 -11.73 21.74
C SER A 20 -0.77 -10.72 21.43
N VAL A 21 -1.12 -9.82 20.52
CA VAL A 21 -0.26 -8.74 20.04
C VAL A 21 -0.96 -7.42 20.31
N LEU A 22 -0.24 -6.49 20.92
CA LEU A 22 -0.71 -5.15 21.21
C LEU A 22 0.00 -4.16 20.28
N LEU A 23 -0.78 -3.35 19.58
CA LEU A 23 -0.32 -2.31 18.66
C LEU A 23 -0.63 -0.94 19.23
N GLU A 24 0.40 -0.18 19.55
CA GLU A 24 0.30 1.17 20.12
C GLU A 24 0.75 2.20 19.10
N HIS A 25 0.12 3.38 19.13
CA HIS A 25 0.50 4.51 18.29
C HIS A 25 0.82 5.72 19.16
N ARG A 26 2.03 6.28 19.03
CA ARG A 26 2.55 7.34 19.91
C ARG A 26 1.68 8.61 19.96
N ASN A 27 0.96 8.89 18.88
CA ASN A 27 0.09 10.08 18.78
C ASN A 27 -1.39 9.75 19.04
N LYS A 28 -1.71 8.58 19.61
CA LYS A 28 -3.08 8.17 19.96
C LYS A 28 -3.13 7.67 21.40
N SER A 29 -4.28 7.87 22.04
CA SER A 29 -4.58 7.30 23.37
C SER A 29 -4.90 5.81 23.30
N ASP A 30 -5.55 5.39 22.21
CA ASP A 30 -6.09 4.06 22.07
C ASP A 30 -5.03 3.12 21.52
N SER A 31 -5.17 1.83 21.84
CA SER A 31 -4.31 0.76 21.36
C SER A 31 -5.15 -0.33 20.70
N ILE A 32 -4.55 -1.12 19.81
CA ILE A 32 -5.25 -2.22 19.15
C ILE A 32 -4.71 -3.54 19.68
N LEU A 33 -5.60 -4.34 20.26
CA LEU A 33 -5.33 -5.70 20.70
C LEU A 33 -5.74 -6.69 19.64
N PHE A 34 -4.82 -7.57 19.26
CA PHE A 34 -5.06 -8.76 18.45
C PHE A 34 -4.97 -9.99 19.34
N GLU A 35 -6.07 -10.72 19.51
CA GLU A 35 -6.12 -11.92 20.35
C GLU A 35 -7.14 -12.90 19.77
N SER A 36 -6.80 -14.18 19.67
CA SER A 36 -7.72 -15.25 19.24
C SER A 36 -8.48 -14.93 17.93
N HIS A 37 -7.79 -14.39 16.92
CA HIS A 37 -8.35 -13.93 15.63
C HIS A 37 -9.35 -12.76 15.70
N ALA A 38 -9.53 -12.15 16.88
CA ALA A 38 -10.30 -10.93 17.07
C ALA A 38 -9.39 -9.70 17.10
N VAL A 39 -9.98 -8.54 16.79
CA VAL A 39 -9.35 -7.24 16.95
C VAL A 39 -10.23 -6.39 17.87
N ALA A 40 -9.63 -5.82 18.92
CA ALA A 40 -10.30 -4.93 19.84
C ALA A 40 -9.54 -3.59 19.93
N LEU A 41 -10.29 -2.50 20.01
CA LEU A 41 -9.74 -1.18 20.36
C LEU A 41 -9.80 -1.04 21.88
N LEU A 42 -8.66 -0.81 22.49
CA LEU A 42 -8.53 -0.60 23.93
C LEU A 42 -8.31 0.88 24.21
N THR A 43 -8.99 1.37 25.24
CA THR A 43 -8.72 2.67 25.82
C THR A 43 -7.33 2.67 26.50
N ASN A 44 -6.82 3.86 26.79
CA ASN A 44 -5.54 4.00 27.51
C ASN A 44 -5.57 3.30 28.88
N GLN A 45 -6.70 3.37 29.60
CA GLN A 45 -6.86 2.73 30.92
C GLN A 45 -6.79 1.20 30.82
N GLU A 46 -7.52 0.60 29.87
CA GLU A 46 -7.50 -0.85 29.63
C GLU A 46 -6.11 -1.31 29.19
N THR A 47 -5.45 -0.52 28.35
CA THR A 47 -4.10 -0.78 27.88
C THR A 47 -3.12 -0.83 29.05
N ASP A 48 -3.12 0.15 29.94
CA ASP A 48 -2.19 0.22 31.07
C ASP A 48 -2.36 -0.93 32.08
N VAL A 49 -3.59 -1.45 32.23
CA VAL A 49 -3.87 -2.63 33.08
C VAL A 49 -3.17 -3.87 32.54
N ILE A 50 -3.22 -4.10 31.22
CA ILE A 50 -2.67 -5.32 30.61
C ILE A 50 -1.20 -5.18 30.20
N ARG A 51 -0.71 -3.95 29.95
CA ARG A 51 0.61 -3.67 29.36
C ARG A 51 1.77 -4.36 30.08
N LYS A 52 1.69 -4.53 31.40
CA LYS A 52 2.74 -5.21 32.20
C LYS A 52 2.97 -6.68 31.79
N GLN A 53 1.99 -7.30 31.14
CA GLN A 53 2.05 -8.69 30.66
C GLN A 53 2.70 -8.81 29.26
N TYR A 54 2.97 -7.68 28.60
CA TYR A 54 3.49 -7.64 27.24
C TYR A 54 4.96 -7.24 27.21
N VAL A 55 5.71 -7.85 26.29
CA VAL A 55 7.10 -7.51 26.01
C VAL A 55 7.17 -6.81 24.67
N LYS A 56 8.00 -5.76 24.58
CA LYS A 56 8.20 -5.02 23.34
C LYS A 56 8.86 -5.92 22.29
N LEU A 57 8.25 -6.02 21.12
CA LEU A 57 8.74 -6.79 19.99
C LEU A 57 9.52 -5.90 19.00
N CYS A 58 8.92 -4.78 18.55
CA CYS A 58 9.60 -3.83 17.68
C CYS A 58 8.95 -2.44 17.66
N ASP A 59 9.65 -1.47 17.06
CA ASP A 59 9.10 -0.17 16.68
C ASP A 59 9.11 0.00 15.15
N ALA A 60 8.08 0.65 14.61
CA ALA A 60 7.87 0.84 13.17
C ALA A 60 7.45 2.29 12.82
N TYR A 61 7.71 2.69 11.58
CA TYR A 61 7.26 3.97 11.00
C TYR A 61 5.76 3.97 10.69
N GLY A 62 5.18 2.80 10.45
CA GLY A 62 3.74 2.63 10.23
C GLY A 62 3.38 1.18 9.96
N CYS A 63 2.08 0.91 9.81
CA CYS A 63 1.52 -0.43 9.60
C CYS A 63 0.84 -0.49 8.23
N LEU A 64 1.12 -1.52 7.44
CA LEU A 64 0.45 -1.73 6.14
C LEU A 64 -0.89 -2.46 6.28
N GLY A 65 -1.14 -3.11 7.42
CA GLY A 65 -2.34 -3.88 7.72
C GLY A 65 -2.02 -5.32 8.08
N VAL A 66 -3.03 -6.18 7.98
CA VAL A 66 -2.95 -7.62 8.28
C VAL A 66 -2.96 -8.40 6.98
N LEU A 67 -1.87 -9.12 6.71
CA LEU A 67 -1.76 -10.06 5.60
C LEU A 67 -2.28 -11.43 6.03
N GLN A 68 -3.22 -11.97 5.27
CA GLN A 68 -3.71 -13.34 5.41
C GLN A 68 -2.98 -14.26 4.44
N LEU A 69 -2.36 -15.31 4.96
CA LEU A 69 -1.68 -16.35 4.18
C LEU A 69 -2.32 -17.72 4.43
N ASN A 70 -2.45 -18.51 3.37
CA ASN A 70 -2.93 -19.89 3.45
C ASN A 70 -1.74 -20.82 3.73
N ALA A 71 -1.82 -21.58 4.84
CA ALA A 71 -0.86 -22.58 5.27
C ALA A 71 -1.56 -23.94 5.40
N GLY A 72 -1.66 -24.67 4.27
CA GLY A 72 -2.43 -25.91 4.20
C GLY A 72 -3.92 -25.64 4.35
N GLU A 73 -4.56 -26.30 5.32
CA GLU A 73 -5.98 -26.12 5.66
C GLU A 73 -6.24 -24.93 6.60
N SER A 74 -5.17 -24.32 7.15
CA SER A 74 -5.27 -23.21 8.09
C SER A 74 -4.90 -21.87 7.46
N THR A 75 -5.48 -20.79 7.99
CA THR A 75 -5.09 -19.42 7.64
C THR A 75 -4.25 -18.81 8.75
N VAL A 76 -3.18 -18.13 8.35
CA VAL A 76 -2.26 -17.46 9.27
C VAL A 76 -2.28 -15.97 8.99
N LEU A 77 -2.46 -15.18 10.05
CA LEU A 77 -2.51 -13.74 9.97
C LEU A 77 -1.18 -13.13 10.41
N PHE A 78 -0.69 -12.18 9.62
CA PHE A 78 0.54 -11.44 9.90
C PHE A 78 0.27 -9.95 9.90
N LEU A 79 0.66 -9.26 10.96
CA LEU A 79 0.73 -7.81 10.99
C LEU A 79 1.98 -7.36 10.23
N VAL A 80 1.79 -6.52 9.20
CA VAL A 80 2.87 -6.07 8.32
C VAL A 80 3.26 -4.63 8.68
N LEU A 81 4.50 -4.45 9.12
CA LEU A 81 5.03 -3.20 9.67
C LEU A 81 6.13 -2.65 8.77
N VAL A 82 6.18 -1.32 8.61
CA VAL A 82 7.28 -0.63 7.93
C VAL A 82 8.34 -0.25 8.95
N THR A 83 9.47 -0.96 8.97
CA THR A 83 10.56 -0.73 9.93
C THR A 83 11.71 0.10 9.36
N GLY A 84 11.73 0.27 8.03
CA GLY A 84 12.68 1.10 7.28
C GLY A 84 11.99 1.79 6.10
N CYS A 85 12.24 3.09 5.95
CA CYS A 85 11.83 3.87 4.79
C CYS A 85 12.84 4.99 4.50
N VAL A 86 12.81 5.53 3.29
CA VAL A 86 13.65 6.66 2.85
C VAL A 86 12.75 7.74 2.27
N SER A 87 12.97 9.00 2.66
CA SER A 87 12.26 10.14 2.08
C SER A 87 12.69 10.36 0.63
N MET A 88 11.71 10.45 -0.26
CA MET A 88 11.90 10.75 -1.69
C MET A 88 11.74 12.24 -1.99
N GLY A 89 11.37 13.03 -0.98
CA GLY A 89 11.14 14.47 -1.08
C GLY A 89 9.73 14.88 -0.66
N LYS A 90 9.55 16.20 -0.59
CA LYS A 90 8.33 16.84 -0.13
C LYS A 90 7.58 17.46 -1.31
N ILE A 91 6.28 17.19 -1.37
CA ILE A 91 5.32 17.84 -2.27
C ILE A 91 4.36 18.63 -1.38
N CYS A 92 4.41 19.96 -1.46
CA CYS A 92 3.71 20.85 -0.52
C CYS A 92 4.07 20.53 0.95
N ASP A 93 3.09 20.07 1.74
CA ASP A 93 3.28 19.66 3.14
C ASP A 93 3.43 18.16 3.37
N ILE A 94 3.45 17.40 2.28
CA ILE A 94 3.41 15.96 2.32
C ILE A 94 4.75 15.41 1.89
N GLU A 95 5.28 14.52 2.71
CA GLU A 95 6.53 13.84 2.43
C GLU A 95 6.21 12.45 1.90
N VAL A 96 6.85 12.07 0.79
CA VAL A 96 6.66 10.76 0.18
C VAL A 96 7.84 9.88 0.56
N PHE A 97 7.54 8.68 1.06
CA PHE A 97 8.53 7.74 1.53
C PHE A 97 8.52 6.48 0.68
N ARG A 98 9.72 5.99 0.35
CA ARG A 98 9.94 4.66 -0.21
C ARG A 98 10.13 3.66 0.93
N ILE A 99 9.41 2.55 0.89
CA ILE A 99 9.58 1.44 1.83
C ILE A 99 10.89 0.71 1.49
N THR A 100 11.74 0.52 2.49
CA THR A 100 13.02 -0.20 2.34
C THR A 100 13.09 -1.45 3.19
N GLN A 101 12.37 -1.49 4.31
CA GLN A 101 12.35 -2.65 5.19
C GLN A 101 10.97 -2.84 5.83
N THR A 102 10.52 -4.09 5.83
CA THR A 102 9.28 -4.53 6.46
C THR A 102 9.52 -5.64 7.48
N GLN A 103 8.69 -5.66 8.52
CA GLN A 103 8.62 -6.71 9.52
C GLN A 103 7.22 -7.34 9.55
N PHE A 104 7.19 -8.66 9.65
CA PHE A 104 5.96 -9.45 9.74
C PHE A 104 5.90 -10.03 11.14
N VAL A 105 4.82 -9.74 11.85
CA VAL A 105 4.56 -10.27 13.20
C VAL A 105 3.37 -11.21 13.09
N ALA A 106 3.54 -12.48 13.46
CA ALA A 106 2.44 -13.43 13.47
C ALA A 106 1.40 -12.98 14.52
N LEU A 107 0.11 -13.14 14.21
CA LEU A 107 -0.99 -12.83 15.14
C LEU A 107 -1.51 -14.10 15.85
N GLN A 108 -0.76 -15.19 15.75
CA GLN A 108 -1.08 -16.49 16.32
C GLN A 108 0.20 -17.24 16.63
N ASN A 109 0.15 -18.10 17.66
CA ASN A 109 1.27 -18.97 18.04
C ASN A 109 1.36 -20.18 17.11
N ALA A 110 1.67 -19.94 15.84
CA ALA A 110 1.87 -20.96 14.82
C ALA A 110 3.28 -20.83 14.25
N THR A 111 3.90 -21.96 13.88
CA THR A 111 5.15 -21.94 13.12
C THR A 111 4.88 -21.31 11.75
N PRO A 112 5.41 -20.11 11.47
CA PRO A 112 5.21 -19.49 10.19
C PRO A 112 5.75 -20.38 9.07
N ASN A 113 5.04 -20.43 7.94
CA ASN A 113 5.66 -20.90 6.70
C ASN A 113 6.67 -19.83 6.24
N GLU A 114 7.89 -19.93 6.76
CA GLU A 114 8.99 -18.97 6.59
C GLU A 114 9.25 -18.65 5.12
N ASP A 115 9.13 -19.64 4.22
CA ASP A 115 9.40 -19.47 2.79
C ASP A 115 8.45 -18.46 2.14
N LYS A 116 7.13 -18.62 2.32
CA LYS A 116 6.14 -17.70 1.73
C LYS A 116 6.29 -16.27 2.25
N ILE A 117 6.56 -16.13 3.55
CA ILE A 117 6.76 -14.83 4.18
C ILE A 117 8.04 -14.19 3.67
N SER A 118 9.09 -14.97 3.46
CA SER A 118 10.35 -14.48 2.90
C SER A 118 10.14 -13.86 1.51
N GLU A 119 9.33 -14.49 0.65
CA GLU A 119 9.00 -13.96 -0.68
C GLU A 119 8.14 -12.70 -0.61
N CYS A 120 7.11 -12.68 0.25
CA CYS A 120 6.32 -11.46 0.49
C CYS A 120 7.18 -10.30 1.00
N ARG A 121 8.13 -10.59 1.89
CA ARG A 121 9.07 -9.61 2.43
C ARG A 121 10.03 -9.11 1.36
N LYS A 122 10.58 -9.99 0.53
CA LYS A 122 11.41 -9.61 -0.63
C LYS A 122 10.65 -8.69 -1.58
N LEU A 123 9.38 -8.99 -1.86
CA LEU A 123 8.52 -8.14 -2.67
C LEU A 123 8.36 -6.75 -2.05
N LEU A 124 7.90 -6.65 -0.80
CA LEU A 124 7.68 -5.34 -0.15
C LEU A 124 8.96 -4.52 0.02
N ASN A 125 10.11 -5.18 0.13
CA ASN A 125 11.42 -4.53 0.26
C ASN A 125 12.12 -4.30 -1.09
N SER A 126 11.45 -4.53 -2.22
CA SER A 126 12.00 -4.35 -3.57
C SER A 126 12.38 -2.90 -3.91
N GLY A 127 11.91 -1.92 -3.12
CA GLY A 127 12.04 -0.50 -3.40
C GLY A 127 10.99 0.06 -4.37
N THR A 128 9.95 -0.71 -4.71
CA THR A 128 8.86 -0.26 -5.59
C THR A 128 7.63 0.22 -4.84
N PHE A 129 7.64 0.23 -3.50
CA PHE A 129 6.49 0.61 -2.69
C PHE A 129 6.70 1.96 -2.01
N TYR A 130 5.68 2.82 -2.10
CA TYR A 130 5.70 4.18 -1.60
C TYR A 130 4.45 4.49 -0.78
N PHE A 131 4.58 5.34 0.21
CA PHE A 131 3.45 5.90 0.97
C PHE A 131 3.68 7.40 1.19
N ALA A 132 2.59 8.13 1.38
CA ALA A 132 2.62 9.55 1.71
C ALA A 132 2.34 9.75 3.21
N HIS A 133 3.04 10.67 3.84
CA HIS A 133 2.84 11.03 5.24
C HIS A 133 2.86 12.55 5.43
N SER A 134 1.97 13.04 6.31
CA SER A 134 1.92 14.44 6.71
C SER A 134 2.47 14.60 8.12
N ASN A 135 3.45 15.50 8.30
CA ASN A 135 4.06 15.76 9.59
C ASN A 135 3.23 16.75 10.45
N THR A 136 2.25 17.43 9.87
CA THR A 136 1.45 18.43 10.59
C THR A 136 0.17 17.82 11.13
N SER A 137 0.02 17.80 12.46
CA SER A 137 -1.24 17.48 13.16
C SER A 137 -2.37 18.49 12.90
N MET A 138 -2.14 19.48 12.03
CA MET A 138 -3.16 20.43 11.62
C MET A 138 -4.09 19.80 10.58
N SER A 139 -5.28 19.45 11.04
CA SER A 139 -6.44 19.04 10.28
C SER A 139 -7.04 20.15 9.41
N SER A 140 -6.26 21.11 8.94
CA SER A 140 -6.75 22.24 8.14
C SER A 140 -6.72 21.90 6.65
N CYS A 141 -7.85 21.35 6.17
CA CYS A 141 -8.50 21.56 4.86
C CYS A 141 -7.72 21.49 3.53
N LEU A 142 -6.40 21.32 3.51
CA LEU A 142 -5.66 20.96 2.30
C LEU A 142 -5.89 19.47 2.10
N GLN A 143 -6.71 19.14 1.09
CA GLN A 143 -7.09 17.79 0.67
C GLN A 143 -6.02 16.75 1.05
N LYS A 144 -6.41 15.78 1.90
CA LYS A 144 -5.58 14.65 2.29
C LYS A 144 -4.90 14.11 1.03
N PHE A 145 -3.59 14.32 0.93
CA PHE A 145 -2.84 13.89 -0.25
C PHE A 145 -2.94 12.38 -0.32
N ASP A 146 -3.72 11.91 -1.29
CA ASP A 146 -3.79 10.50 -1.61
C ASP A 146 -2.75 10.21 -2.69
N ILE A 147 -1.77 9.36 -2.37
CA ILE A 147 -0.73 8.94 -3.29
C ILE A 147 -1.27 8.12 -4.47
N THR A 148 -2.49 7.59 -4.35
CA THR A 148 -3.19 6.87 -5.43
C THR A 148 -3.77 7.81 -6.48
N LEU A 149 -3.95 9.10 -6.17
CA LEU A 149 -4.54 10.08 -7.08
C LEU A 149 -3.48 10.93 -7.77
N CYS A 150 -3.69 11.21 -9.05
CA CYS A 150 -3.04 12.32 -9.74
C CYS A 150 -3.63 13.67 -9.29
N ALA A 151 -2.90 14.75 -9.55
CA ALA A 151 -3.29 16.11 -9.16
C ALA A 151 -4.65 16.51 -9.75
N GLN A 152 -4.94 16.17 -11.02
CA GLN A 152 -6.20 16.51 -11.67
C GLN A 152 -7.39 15.81 -11.02
N ARG A 153 -7.24 14.54 -10.62
CA ARG A 153 -8.32 13.80 -9.95
C ARG A 153 -8.50 14.27 -8.52
N ARG A 154 -7.42 14.57 -7.80
CA ARG A 154 -7.50 15.08 -6.44
C ARG A 154 -8.34 16.36 -6.33
N GLN A 155 -8.28 17.23 -7.34
CA GLN A 155 -9.12 18.44 -7.41
C GLN A 155 -10.62 18.14 -7.64
N LYS A 156 -10.96 17.00 -8.24
CA LYS A 156 -12.34 16.66 -8.63
C LYS A 156 -13.02 15.70 -7.66
N ILE A 157 -12.27 14.78 -7.08
CA ILE A 157 -12.79 13.69 -6.26
C ILE A 157 -12.02 13.56 -4.95
N SER A 158 -12.74 13.13 -3.92
CA SER A 158 -12.20 12.87 -2.58
C SER A 158 -11.90 11.38 -2.35
N GLU A 159 -12.27 10.53 -3.30
CA GLU A 159 -12.21 9.08 -3.18
C GLU A 159 -10.86 8.52 -3.60
N THR A 160 -10.37 7.55 -2.84
CA THR A 160 -9.15 6.80 -3.16
C THR A 160 -9.31 6.04 -4.47
N ASP A 161 -8.28 6.09 -5.33
CA ASP A 161 -8.26 5.28 -6.54
C ASP A 161 -7.82 3.85 -6.19
N ASN A 162 -8.80 2.94 -6.11
CA ASN A 162 -8.58 1.54 -5.78
C ASN A 162 -7.65 0.84 -6.77
N ARG A 163 -7.52 1.34 -8.01
CA ARG A 163 -6.58 0.80 -8.98
C ARG A 163 -5.15 0.86 -8.46
N PHE A 164 -4.79 1.88 -7.67
CA PHE A 164 -3.42 2.10 -7.21
C PHE A 164 -3.25 1.89 -5.69
N PHE A 165 -4.29 1.47 -4.98
CA PHE A 165 -4.25 1.17 -3.56
C PHE A 165 -3.79 -0.28 -3.33
N TRP A 166 -2.49 -0.51 -3.39
CA TRP A 166 -1.92 -1.85 -3.46
C TRP A 166 -2.24 -2.72 -2.23
N ASN A 167 -2.11 -2.18 -1.02
CA ASN A 167 -2.39 -2.92 0.22
C ASN A 167 -3.86 -2.86 0.68
N ARG A 168 -4.82 -2.55 -0.19
CA ARG A 168 -6.24 -2.44 0.20
C ARG A 168 -6.76 -3.72 0.89
N MET A 169 -6.34 -4.89 0.41
CA MET A 169 -6.74 -6.19 0.99
C MET A 169 -6.21 -6.37 2.42
N MET A 170 -5.06 -5.80 2.75
CA MET A 170 -4.49 -5.89 4.10
C MET A 170 -5.27 -5.06 5.12
N HIS A 171 -6.10 -4.11 4.67
CA HIS A 171 -6.94 -3.28 5.54
C HIS A 171 -8.22 -4.01 5.97
N ILE A 172 -8.66 -5.01 5.21
CA ILE A 172 -9.97 -5.66 5.39
C ILE A 172 -10.12 -6.26 6.78
N HIS A 173 -9.10 -6.93 7.30
CA HIS A 173 -9.20 -7.60 8.61
C HIS A 173 -9.57 -6.60 9.70
N MET A 174 -8.83 -5.49 9.80
CA MET A 174 -9.08 -4.46 10.82
C MET A 174 -10.39 -3.71 10.58
N LEU A 175 -10.73 -3.45 9.31
CA LEU A 175 -11.99 -2.82 8.94
C LEU A 175 -13.21 -3.63 9.38
N ARG A 176 -13.16 -4.97 9.29
CA ARG A 176 -14.25 -5.86 9.73
C ARG A 176 -14.55 -5.77 11.23
N PHE A 177 -13.56 -5.39 12.04
CA PHE A 177 -13.72 -5.17 13.48
C PHE A 177 -13.98 -3.68 13.82
N GLY A 178 -14.30 -2.84 12.83
CA GLY A 178 -14.67 -1.45 13.05
C GLY A 178 -13.48 -0.52 13.37
N VAL A 179 -12.25 -0.96 13.15
CA VAL A 179 -11.07 -0.10 13.35
C VAL A 179 -10.98 0.94 12.22
N ASP A 180 -10.73 2.21 12.57
CA ASP A 180 -10.43 3.26 11.60
C ASP A 180 -9.06 3.04 10.93
N CYS A 181 -9.08 2.35 9.79
CA CYS A 181 -7.88 2.08 9.00
C CYS A 181 -7.19 3.35 8.50
N HIS A 182 -7.89 4.47 8.29
CA HIS A 182 -7.25 5.70 7.79
C HIS A 182 -6.25 6.26 8.80
N SER A 183 -6.53 6.13 10.09
CA SER A 183 -5.65 6.66 11.14
C SER A 183 -4.63 5.64 11.64
N TRP A 184 -4.83 4.34 11.41
CA TRP A 184 -3.94 3.27 11.90
C TRP A 184 -3.02 2.68 10.83
N LEU A 185 -3.44 2.70 9.57
CA LEU A 185 -2.77 2.01 8.47
C LEU A 185 -2.25 2.98 7.41
N LEU A 186 -1.06 2.69 6.90
CA LEU A 186 -0.47 3.35 5.76
C LEU A 186 -1.14 2.85 4.48
N LYS A 187 -1.36 3.77 3.55
CA LYS A 187 -1.75 3.48 2.17
C LYS A 187 -0.50 3.38 1.31
N ALA A 188 -0.25 2.21 0.75
CA ALA A 188 0.89 1.95 -0.11
C ALA A 188 0.48 1.91 -1.58
N MET A 189 1.31 2.53 -2.41
CA MET A 189 1.26 2.51 -3.87
C MET A 189 2.49 1.78 -4.40
N CYS A 190 2.29 0.94 -5.42
CA CYS A 190 3.38 0.27 -6.13
C CYS A 190 3.73 1.04 -7.41
N GLY A 191 5.01 1.27 -7.67
CA GLY A 191 5.49 1.95 -8.87
C GLY A 191 6.79 2.71 -8.63
N TYR A 192 6.80 3.99 -8.93
CA TYR A 192 7.98 4.85 -8.81
C TYR A 192 7.59 6.28 -8.41
N VAL A 193 8.39 6.89 -7.54
CA VAL A 193 8.28 8.31 -7.18
C VAL A 193 9.66 8.92 -7.13
N GLU A 194 9.84 10.05 -7.81
CA GLU A 194 11.01 10.90 -7.66
C GLU A 194 10.56 12.35 -7.54
N VAL A 195 11.10 13.08 -6.56
CA VAL A 195 10.82 14.51 -6.37
C VAL A 195 12.13 15.28 -6.41
N ARG A 196 12.18 16.33 -7.23
CA ARG A 196 13.35 17.21 -7.38
C ARG A 196 12.95 18.66 -7.21
N THR A 197 13.81 19.42 -6.53
CA THR A 197 13.75 20.88 -6.57
C THR A 197 14.27 21.35 -7.92
N VAL A 198 13.50 22.18 -8.61
CA VAL A 198 13.90 22.83 -9.86
C VAL A 198 13.72 24.35 -9.73
N TYR A 199 14.39 25.12 -10.59
CA TYR A 199 14.31 26.58 -10.59
C TYR A 199 13.77 27.08 -11.92
N ILE A 200 12.77 27.96 -11.87
CA ILE A 200 12.13 28.58 -13.04
C ILE A 200 12.36 30.08 -12.92
N GLY A 201 13.43 30.57 -13.55
CA GLY A 201 13.94 31.92 -13.30
C GLY A 201 14.33 32.09 -11.82
N ALA A 202 13.74 33.07 -11.15
CA ALA A 202 13.96 33.30 -9.71
C ALA A 202 13.07 32.45 -8.79
N LYS A 203 12.12 31.68 -9.33
CA LYS A 203 11.16 30.89 -8.53
C LYS A 203 11.70 29.49 -8.27
N GLN A 204 11.53 29.03 -7.02
CA GLN A 204 11.77 27.64 -6.66
C GLN A 204 10.51 26.81 -6.92
N ALA A 205 10.67 25.66 -7.54
CA ALA A 205 9.59 24.75 -7.89
C ALA A 205 9.91 23.32 -7.44
N ARG A 206 8.87 22.50 -7.30
CA ARG A 206 8.99 21.05 -7.06
C ARG A 206 8.47 20.31 -8.27
N ALA A 207 9.36 19.64 -8.99
CA ALA A 207 9.00 18.70 -10.04
C ALA A 207 8.95 17.29 -9.45
N ALA A 208 7.91 16.52 -9.78
CA ALA A 208 7.81 15.13 -9.42
C ALA A 208 7.40 14.28 -10.62
N ILE A 209 7.95 13.08 -10.69
CA ILE A 209 7.48 12.01 -11.57
C ILE A 209 6.91 10.92 -10.67
N ILE A 210 5.64 10.60 -10.86
CA ILE A 210 4.93 9.59 -10.09
C ILE A 210 4.32 8.56 -11.06
N SER A 211 4.87 7.35 -11.07
CA SER A 211 4.30 6.23 -11.81
C SER A 211 3.58 5.30 -10.84
N ARG A 212 2.29 5.05 -11.07
CA ARG A 212 1.45 4.17 -10.27
C ARG A 212 1.08 2.93 -11.06
N LEU A 213 1.42 1.76 -10.55
CA LEU A 213 1.08 0.45 -11.13
C LEU A 213 -0.26 -0.02 -10.57
N SER A 214 -1.18 -0.39 -11.45
CA SER A 214 -2.49 -0.90 -11.07
C SER A 214 -2.41 -2.29 -10.42
N CYS A 215 -3.18 -2.50 -9.35
CA CYS A 215 -3.33 -3.79 -8.68
C CYS A 215 -4.52 -4.63 -9.15
N GLU A 216 -5.39 -4.12 -10.04
CA GLU A 216 -6.62 -4.83 -10.46
C GLU A 216 -6.37 -6.02 -11.40
N ARG A 217 -5.26 -6.01 -12.14
CA ARG A 217 -4.80 -7.15 -12.96
C ARG A 217 -3.27 -7.27 -12.89
N ALA A 218 -2.79 -7.43 -11.66
CA ALA A 218 -1.37 -7.63 -11.38
C ALA A 218 -0.91 -9.03 -11.84
N GLY A 219 0.29 -9.12 -12.41
CA GLY A 219 0.89 -10.38 -12.80
C GLY A 219 2.12 -10.17 -13.66
N THR A 220 2.99 -11.18 -13.71
CA THR A 220 4.24 -11.07 -14.47
C THR A 220 3.94 -10.97 -15.97
N ARG A 221 4.81 -10.26 -16.71
CA ARG A 221 4.66 -9.96 -18.15
C ARG A 221 4.43 -11.19 -19.05
N PHE A 222 4.88 -12.37 -18.61
CA PHE A 222 4.72 -13.63 -19.33
C PHE A 222 3.53 -14.46 -18.87
N ASN A 223 2.95 -14.16 -17.71
CA ASN A 223 1.82 -14.90 -17.15
C ASN A 223 0.49 -14.17 -17.35
N VAL A 224 0.49 -12.84 -17.39
CA VAL A 224 -0.75 -12.04 -17.45
C VAL A 224 -0.66 -10.99 -18.55
N ARG A 225 -1.55 -11.12 -19.54
CA ARG A 225 -1.67 -10.23 -20.71
C ARG A 225 -3.13 -9.98 -21.03
N GLY A 226 -3.40 -8.96 -21.84
CA GLY A 226 -4.76 -8.60 -22.22
C GLY A 226 -5.61 -8.06 -21.08
N THR A 227 -6.93 -8.11 -21.27
CA THR A 227 -7.95 -7.62 -20.32
C THR A 227 -8.65 -8.76 -19.56
N ASN A 228 -9.18 -8.48 -18.36
CA ASN A 228 -10.16 -9.35 -17.67
C ASN A 228 -11.60 -8.98 -18.09
N ASP A 229 -12.53 -9.68 -17.46
CA ASP A 229 -13.97 -9.54 -17.65
C ASP A 229 -14.49 -8.21 -17.11
N GLU A 230 -13.76 -7.61 -16.19
CA GLU A 230 -14.00 -6.28 -15.65
C GLU A 230 -13.34 -5.15 -16.49
N GLY A 231 -12.71 -5.47 -17.63
CA GLY A 231 -12.10 -4.48 -18.52
C GLY A 231 -10.73 -3.92 -18.07
N HIS A 232 -10.15 -4.46 -17.01
CA HIS A 232 -8.82 -4.10 -16.52
C HIS A 232 -7.73 -4.77 -17.35
N VAL A 233 -6.85 -3.95 -17.93
CA VAL A 233 -5.69 -4.45 -18.69
C VAL A 233 -4.53 -4.80 -17.77
N ALA A 234 -3.80 -5.85 -18.13
CA ALA A 234 -2.63 -6.28 -17.37
C ALA A 234 -1.51 -5.24 -17.42
N ASN A 235 -0.80 -5.06 -16.31
CA ASN A 235 0.32 -4.10 -16.17
C ASN A 235 -0.06 -2.66 -16.53
N PHE A 236 -1.28 -2.22 -16.22
CA PHE A 236 -1.69 -0.83 -16.37
C PHE A 236 -0.89 0.08 -15.44
N VAL A 237 -0.31 1.15 -15.99
CA VAL A 237 0.48 2.16 -15.28
C VAL A 237 -0.01 3.54 -15.69
N GLU A 238 -0.18 4.41 -14.70
CA GLU A 238 -0.38 5.84 -14.88
C GLU A 238 0.89 6.58 -14.42
N THR A 239 1.57 7.27 -15.34
CA THR A 239 2.73 8.11 -15.04
C THR A 239 2.31 9.57 -15.11
N GLU A 240 2.44 10.25 -13.99
CA GLU A 240 2.19 11.67 -13.83
C GLU A 240 3.52 12.42 -13.74
N GLN A 241 3.71 13.39 -14.62
CA GLN A 241 4.69 14.46 -14.44
C GLN A 241 3.95 15.68 -13.86
N VAL A 242 4.34 16.10 -12.67
CA VAL A 242 3.70 17.23 -11.97
C VAL A 242 4.74 18.24 -11.52
N ILE A 243 4.43 19.53 -11.69
CA ILE A 243 5.26 20.65 -11.23
C ILE A 243 4.40 21.53 -10.34
N TYR A 244 4.90 21.79 -9.13
CA TYR A 244 4.32 22.71 -8.17
C TYR A 244 5.20 23.96 -8.11
N VAL A 245 4.61 25.13 -8.34
CA VAL A 245 5.28 26.45 -8.28
C VAL A 245 4.35 27.40 -7.53
N ASP A 246 4.76 27.90 -6.38
CA ASP A 246 3.90 28.72 -5.51
C ASP A 246 2.55 28.00 -5.23
N SER A 247 1.43 28.57 -5.70
CA SER A 247 0.08 27.98 -5.63
C SER A 247 -0.32 27.18 -6.87
N ASP A 248 0.45 27.28 -7.94
CA ASP A 248 0.11 26.70 -9.24
C ASP A 248 0.60 25.26 -9.36
N VAL A 249 -0.25 24.42 -9.97
CA VAL A 249 0.05 23.00 -10.21
C VAL A 249 -0.21 22.68 -11.67
N THR A 250 0.84 22.30 -12.39
CA THR A 250 0.70 21.72 -13.73
C THR A 250 0.92 20.22 -13.64
N SER A 251 0.00 19.44 -14.18
CA SER A 251 0.13 17.98 -14.21
C SER A 251 -0.18 17.46 -15.61
N TYR A 252 0.65 16.50 -16.05
CA TYR A 252 0.54 15.80 -17.31
C TYR A 252 0.61 14.30 -17.06
N ILE A 253 -0.35 13.56 -17.62
CA ILE A 253 -0.49 12.12 -17.40
C ILE A 253 -0.24 11.36 -18.71
N GLN A 254 0.52 10.28 -18.61
CA GLN A 254 0.65 9.27 -19.65
C GLN A 254 0.25 7.91 -19.09
N THR A 255 -0.47 7.12 -19.88
CA THR A 255 -0.86 5.76 -19.50
C THR A 255 -0.15 4.73 -20.37
N ARG A 256 0.11 3.56 -19.79
CA ARG A 256 0.66 2.39 -20.48
C ARG A 256 -0.02 1.15 -19.93
N GLY A 257 -0.29 0.15 -20.76
CA GLY A 257 -0.83 -1.13 -20.32
C GLY A 257 -0.73 -2.18 -21.40
N SER A 258 -1.22 -3.38 -21.11
CA SER A 258 -1.45 -4.38 -22.15
C SER A 258 -2.51 -3.91 -23.13
N VAL A 259 -2.41 -4.37 -24.38
CA VAL A 259 -3.44 -4.13 -25.40
C VAL A 259 -4.79 -4.66 -24.86
N PRO A 260 -5.87 -3.86 -24.90
CA PRO A 260 -7.16 -4.15 -24.27
C PRO A 260 -7.96 -5.20 -25.07
N LEU A 261 -7.39 -6.39 -25.23
CA LEU A 261 -8.02 -7.53 -25.88
C LEU A 261 -7.95 -8.74 -24.96
N PHE A 262 -8.84 -9.71 -25.16
CA PHE A 262 -8.72 -11.02 -24.52
C PHE A 262 -7.68 -11.82 -25.29
N TRP A 263 -6.41 -11.72 -24.87
CA TRP A 263 -5.31 -12.38 -25.56
C TRP A 263 -4.29 -12.95 -24.59
N GLU A 264 -3.68 -14.05 -25.04
CA GLU A 264 -2.66 -14.79 -24.32
C GLU A 264 -1.50 -15.06 -25.27
N GLN A 265 -0.30 -15.15 -24.70
CA GLN A 265 0.86 -15.66 -25.40
C GLN A 265 1.40 -16.83 -24.56
N PRO A 266 1.10 -18.09 -24.93
CA PRO A 266 1.59 -19.24 -24.18
C PRO A 266 3.12 -19.27 -24.23
N GLY A 267 3.78 -19.62 -23.13
CA GLY A 267 5.23 -19.82 -23.08
C GLY A 267 6.08 -18.59 -22.70
N VAL A 268 7.26 -18.86 -22.14
CA VAL A 268 8.21 -17.85 -21.65
C VAL A 268 9.25 -17.46 -22.71
N GLN A 269 9.46 -18.31 -23.73
CA GLN A 269 10.43 -18.06 -24.79
C GLN A 269 9.92 -17.00 -25.78
N VAL A 270 10.74 -15.96 -25.97
CA VAL A 270 10.49 -14.85 -26.90
C VAL A 270 10.68 -15.35 -28.33
N GLY A 271 9.68 -15.12 -29.20
CA GLY A 271 9.80 -15.33 -30.65
C GLY A 271 9.18 -16.62 -31.22
N SER A 272 8.88 -17.63 -30.41
CA SER A 272 8.32 -18.92 -30.89
C SER A 272 6.81 -19.07 -30.73
N HIS A 273 6.19 -18.22 -29.91
CA HIS A 273 4.79 -18.40 -29.51
C HIS A 273 3.85 -17.40 -30.19
N LYS A 274 2.89 -17.91 -30.96
CA LYS A 274 1.85 -17.11 -31.60
C LYS A 274 0.88 -16.56 -30.56
N VAL A 275 0.45 -15.30 -30.75
CA VAL A 275 -0.62 -14.70 -29.96
C VAL A 275 -1.93 -15.45 -30.23
N LYS A 276 -2.63 -15.83 -29.17
CA LYS A 276 -3.95 -16.45 -29.25
C LYS A 276 -4.97 -15.49 -28.66
N LEU A 277 -6.01 -15.19 -29.43
CA LEU A 277 -7.19 -14.51 -28.91
C LEU A 277 -8.00 -15.54 -28.11
N SER A 278 -8.16 -15.30 -26.81
CA SER A 278 -8.84 -16.24 -25.92
C SER A 278 -10.37 -16.14 -26.01
N ARG A 279 -10.90 -15.12 -26.71
CA ARG A 279 -12.33 -14.93 -26.96
C ARG A 279 -12.64 -14.53 -28.39
N GLY A 280 -13.87 -14.82 -28.83
CA GLY A 280 -14.36 -14.45 -30.15
C GLY A 280 -14.38 -12.94 -30.38
N LEU A 281 -14.20 -12.52 -31.65
CA LEU A 281 -14.04 -11.11 -32.06
C LEU A 281 -15.13 -10.17 -31.53
N ARG A 282 -16.39 -10.61 -31.46
CA ARG A 282 -17.51 -9.79 -30.95
C ARG A 282 -17.35 -9.42 -29.47
N LEU A 283 -16.72 -10.29 -28.68
CA LEU A 283 -16.50 -10.07 -27.25
C LEU A 283 -15.28 -9.17 -26.98
N GLN A 284 -14.47 -8.85 -28.00
CA GLN A 284 -13.28 -8.02 -27.84
C GLN A 284 -13.60 -6.52 -27.80
N LEU A 285 -14.71 -6.09 -28.42
CA LEU A 285 -15.04 -4.68 -28.63
C LEU A 285 -16.05 -4.12 -27.63
N LEU A 286 -16.71 -4.97 -26.82
CA LEU A 286 -17.82 -4.58 -25.96
C LEU A 286 -17.46 -3.59 -24.83
N HIS A 287 -16.18 -3.37 -24.54
CA HIS A 287 -15.73 -2.41 -23.51
C HIS A 287 -14.99 -1.20 -24.07
N SER A 288 -15.03 -0.98 -25.39
CA SER A 288 -14.29 0.11 -26.04
C SER A 288 -15.07 1.41 -26.24
N THR A 289 -16.32 1.51 -25.76
CA THR A 289 -17.21 2.64 -26.07
C THR A 289 -17.30 3.76 -25.04
N ASP A 290 -16.63 3.68 -23.89
CA ASP A 290 -16.64 4.78 -22.90
C ASP A 290 -15.21 5.24 -22.57
N ILE A 291 -14.68 6.16 -23.37
CA ILE A 291 -13.48 6.97 -23.10
C ILE A 291 -13.87 8.44 -23.16
#